data_AF-A0A3P9JP93-F1
#
_entry.id   AF-A0A3P9JP93-F1
#
_cell.length_a   1.000
_cell.length_b   1.000
_cell.length_c   1.000
_cell.angle_alpha   90.00
_cell.angle_beta   90.00
_cell.angle_gamma   90.00
#
_symmetry.space_group_name_H-M   'P 1'
#
loop_
_entity.id
_entity.type
_entity.pdbx_description
1 polymer ?
#
loop_
_entity_poly.entity_id
_entity_poly.type
_entity_poly.pdbx_seq_one_letter_code
_entity_poly.pdbx_strand_id
1 'polypeptide(L)'
;MASPELLLDSSIRMWVVLPIVFITFFVGVLRHYVTQLLHSDKKVDLEQVSDRCDLQLQHSFPIIPLFKLSPASLHQVLLRSRVLRENGKYIPKQSFTMRKHYFNNTETGFFKKVKRKVVPKNPMTDSTMLTDMMKGNLTNVLPMIVIGGWINWAFSGFVITKVPFPLTLRFKPMLQRGIDLLSLDASW
;
A
#
# COMPACT_ATOMS: atom_id res chain seq x y z
N MET A 1 -16.69 41.66 -12.72
CA MET A 1 -15.75 42.77 -12.47
C MET A 1 -14.38 42.24 -12.83
N ALA A 2 -13.77 42.76 -13.90
CA ALA A 2 -12.45 42.32 -14.33
C ALA A 2 -11.43 42.75 -13.27
N SER A 3 -10.80 41.77 -12.61
CA SER A 3 -9.69 41.99 -11.70
C SER A 3 -8.57 42.70 -12.48
N PRO A 4 -7.86 43.67 -11.88
CA PRO A 4 -6.70 44.27 -12.54
C PRO A 4 -5.72 43.16 -12.92
N GLU A 5 -5.34 43.09 -14.20
CA GLU A 5 -4.30 42.19 -14.70
C GLU A 5 -2.98 42.60 -14.02
N LEU A 6 -2.68 41.96 -12.88
CA LEU A 6 -1.43 42.17 -12.17
C LEU A 6 -0.29 41.76 -13.11
N LEU A 7 0.57 42.70 -13.47
CA LEU A 7 1.74 42.43 -14.29
C LEU A 7 2.79 41.78 -13.37
N LEU A 8 2.82 40.44 -13.32
CA LEU A 8 3.86 39.73 -12.60
C LEU A 8 5.21 39.94 -13.31
N ASP A 9 6.24 40.23 -12.52
CA ASP A 9 7.61 40.31 -13.02
C ASP A 9 8.03 38.96 -13.63
N SER A 10 8.48 39.01 -14.88
CA SER A 10 8.97 37.84 -15.62
C SER A 10 10.12 37.14 -14.88
N SER A 11 10.89 37.90 -14.09
CA SER A 11 11.99 37.39 -13.27
C SER A 11 11.50 36.36 -12.24
N ILE A 12 10.35 36.57 -11.60
CA ILE A 12 9.80 35.63 -10.60
C ILE A 12 9.50 34.27 -11.22
N ARG A 13 9.02 34.25 -12.47
CA ARG A 13 8.70 33.00 -13.18
C ARG A 13 9.96 32.18 -13.44
N MET A 14 11.02 32.81 -13.93
CA MET A 14 12.26 32.11 -14.27
C MET A 14 13.06 31.69 -13.03
N TRP A 15 13.05 32.51 -11.98
CA TRP A 15 13.84 32.26 -10.77
C TRP A 15 13.11 31.43 -9.71
N VAL A 16 11.78 31.31 -9.75
CA VAL A 16 11.02 30.54 -8.75
C VAL A 16 10.35 29.31 -9.37
N VAL A 17 9.59 29.47 -10.45
CA VAL A 17 8.81 28.35 -11.02
C VAL A 17 9.74 27.27 -11.58
N LEU A 18 10.76 27.67 -12.34
CA LEU A 18 11.66 26.72 -12.99
C LEU A 18 12.52 25.94 -11.98
N PRO A 19 13.11 26.57 -10.94
CA PRO A 19 13.81 25.82 -9.89
C PRO A 19 12.88 24.92 -9.05
N ILE A 20 11.64 25.34 -8.74
CA ILE A 20 10.68 24.48 -8.04
C ILE A 20 10.36 23.23 -8.85
N VAL A 21 10.07 23.39 -10.15
CA VAL A 21 9.80 22.25 -11.05
C VAL A 21 11.01 21.32 -11.13
N PHE A 22 12.21 21.87 -11.24
CA PHE A 22 13.44 21.10 -11.27
C PHE A 22 13.64 20.31 -9.97
N ILE A 23 13.59 20.97 -8.81
CA ILE A 23 13.81 20.33 -7.51
C ILE A 23 12.75 19.25 -7.22
N THR A 24 11.47 19.53 -7.51
CA THR A 24 10.39 18.54 -7.32
C THR A 24 10.55 17.32 -8.24
N PHE A 25 11.03 17.51 -9.47
CA PHE A 25 11.35 16.41 -10.39
C PHE A 25 12.48 15.53 -9.84
N PHE A 26 13.61 16.12 -9.43
CA PHE A 26 14.75 15.35 -8.88
C PHE A 26 14.39 14.62 -7.59
N VAL A 27 13.63 15.26 -6.70
CA VAL A 27 13.16 14.60 -5.47
C VAL A 27 12.20 13.45 -5.78
N GLY A 28 11.34 13.60 -6.80
CA GLY A 28 10.47 12.53 -7.29
C GLY A 28 11.25 11.31 -7.80
N VAL A 29 12.30 11.56 -8.60
CA VAL A 29 13.21 10.53 -9.11
C VAL A 29 13.98 9.86 -7.96
N LEU A 30 14.53 10.65 -7.04
CA LEU A 30 15.25 10.13 -5.87
C LEU A 30 14.35 9.28 -4.98
N ARG A 31 13.10 9.70 -4.73
CA ARG A 31 12.10 8.89 -4.04
C ARG A 31 11.88 7.55 -4.74
N HIS A 32 11.70 7.56 -6.06
CA HIS A 32 11.45 6.33 -6.82
C HIS A 32 12.58 5.30 -6.60
N TYR A 33 13.83 5.74 -6.68
CA TYR A 33 14.98 4.87 -6.41
C TYR A 33 15.07 4.42 -4.94
N VAL A 34 14.85 5.33 -3.99
CA VAL A 34 14.84 5.01 -2.56
C VAL A 34 13.72 4.02 -2.21
N THR A 35 12.53 4.16 -2.79
CA THR A 35 11.42 3.22 -2.61
C THR A 35 11.72 1.86 -3.22
N GLN A 36 12.36 1.80 -4.38
CA GLN A 36 12.83 0.52 -4.94
C GLN A 36 13.86 -0.17 -4.04
N LEU A 37 14.79 0.58 -3.45
CA LEU A 37 15.77 0.08 -2.48
C LEU A 37 15.12 -0.41 -1.16
N LEU A 38 14.05 0.25 -0.72
CA LEU A 38 13.30 -0.10 0.49
C LEU A 38 12.24 -1.20 0.27
N HIS A 39 11.94 -1.54 -0.98
CA HIS A 39 10.98 -2.61 -1.29
C HIS A 39 11.62 -3.95 -0.94
N SER A 40 11.36 -4.43 0.28
CA SER A 40 11.63 -5.82 0.63
C SER A 40 10.50 -6.71 0.12
N ASP A 41 10.84 -7.75 -0.64
CA ASP A 41 9.98 -8.91 -0.82
C ASP A 41 9.72 -9.51 0.56
N LYS A 42 8.59 -9.15 1.17
CA LYS A 42 8.11 -9.85 2.37
C LYS A 42 7.92 -11.32 1.97
N LYS A 43 8.86 -12.17 2.38
CA LYS A 43 8.61 -13.62 2.44
C LYS A 43 7.40 -13.78 3.35
N VAL A 44 6.28 -14.21 2.78
CA VAL A 44 5.06 -14.55 3.51
C VAL A 44 5.49 -15.44 4.68
N ASP A 45 5.29 -14.97 5.91
CA ASP A 45 5.73 -15.63 7.14
C ASP A 45 5.23 -17.08 7.18
N LEU A 46 6.12 -17.98 6.76
CA LEU A 46 5.90 -19.42 6.80
C LEU A 46 6.24 -20.00 8.16
N GLU A 47 7.14 -19.34 8.88
CA GLU A 47 7.64 -19.75 10.20
C GLU A 47 6.63 -19.46 11.32
N GLN A 48 5.95 -18.30 11.33
CA GLN A 48 5.10 -17.90 12.47
C GLN A 48 3.86 -18.78 12.71
N VAL A 49 3.50 -19.67 11.77
CA VAL A 49 2.45 -20.68 11.97
C VAL A 49 3.04 -22.09 12.08
N SER A 50 4.28 -22.30 11.64
CA SER A 50 5.02 -23.55 11.87
C SER A 50 5.20 -23.79 13.37
N ASP A 51 5.59 -22.75 14.12
CA ASP A 51 5.96 -22.89 15.54
C ASP A 51 4.76 -23.16 16.46
N ARG A 52 3.53 -22.78 16.07
CA ARG A 52 2.34 -23.09 16.88
C ARG A 52 1.76 -24.48 16.63
N CYS A 53 2.03 -25.10 15.48
CA CYS A 53 1.45 -26.40 15.16
C CYS A 53 2.27 -27.58 15.72
N ASP A 54 3.56 -27.38 15.99
CA ASP A 54 4.43 -28.42 16.55
C ASP A 54 4.04 -28.78 18.00
N LEU A 55 3.45 -27.85 18.77
CA LEU A 55 3.19 -28.05 20.20
C LEU A 55 1.91 -28.85 20.52
N GLN A 56 1.10 -29.23 19.52
CA GLN A 56 -0.16 -29.96 19.75
C GLN A 56 -0.20 -31.39 19.20
N LEU A 57 0.83 -31.85 18.45
CA LEU A 57 0.80 -33.16 17.80
C LEU A 57 1.60 -34.27 18.49
N GLN A 58 2.14 -34.03 19.69
CA GLN A 58 2.95 -35.04 20.37
C GLN A 58 2.14 -36.17 21.03
N HIS A 59 0.80 -36.14 21.00
CA HIS A 59 -0.03 -37.07 21.80
C HIS A 59 -0.83 -38.15 21.08
N SER A 60 -0.80 -38.28 19.76
CA SER A 60 -1.50 -39.39 19.10
C SER A 60 -0.87 -39.76 17.75
N PHE A 61 -0.40 -41.01 17.66
CA PHE A 61 0.01 -41.76 16.45
C PHE A 61 1.51 -41.71 16.06
N PRO A 62 2.26 -42.82 16.23
CA PRO A 62 3.70 -42.90 15.91
C PRO A 62 4.03 -43.44 14.51
N ILE A 63 3.08 -43.54 13.56
CA ILE A 63 3.38 -44.12 12.24
C ILE A 63 2.84 -43.20 11.14
N ILE A 64 3.76 -42.76 10.26
CA ILE A 64 3.67 -41.85 9.10
C ILE A 64 4.30 -40.48 9.38
N PRO A 65 5.60 -40.29 9.10
CA PRO A 65 6.23 -38.98 9.08
C PRO A 65 6.12 -38.41 7.67
N LEU A 66 4.97 -37.86 7.27
CA LEU A 66 4.94 -37.04 6.06
C LEU A 66 3.75 -36.09 6.02
N PHE A 67 4.03 -34.85 6.41
CA PHE A 67 3.90 -33.65 5.57
C PHE A 67 3.60 -32.47 6.49
N LYS A 68 4.64 -31.68 6.80
CA LYS A 68 4.53 -30.43 7.55
C LYS A 68 3.52 -29.50 6.84
N LEU A 69 2.34 -29.32 7.43
CA LEU A 69 1.30 -28.47 6.84
C LEU A 69 1.50 -27.00 7.27
N SER A 70 2.44 -26.36 6.60
CA SER A 70 2.79 -24.94 6.75
C SER A 70 1.74 -23.99 6.12
N PRO A 71 1.53 -22.74 6.57
CA PRO A 71 0.47 -21.85 6.07
C PRO A 71 0.58 -21.43 4.59
N ALA A 72 1.78 -21.33 3.97
CA ALA A 72 1.84 -21.11 2.52
C ALA A 72 1.45 -22.38 1.75
N SER A 73 1.49 -23.56 2.39
CA SER A 73 0.88 -24.74 1.80
C SER A 73 -0.63 -24.57 1.67
N LEU A 74 -1.31 -23.83 2.58
CA LEU A 74 -2.75 -23.56 2.42
C LEU A 74 -3.04 -22.63 1.25
N HIS A 75 -2.28 -21.54 1.09
CA HIS A 75 -2.42 -20.67 -0.08
C HIS A 75 -2.19 -21.46 -1.38
N GLN A 76 -1.14 -22.28 -1.41
CA GLN A 76 -0.84 -23.14 -2.55
C GLN A 76 -1.91 -24.23 -2.78
N VAL A 77 -2.51 -24.79 -1.72
CA VAL A 77 -3.61 -25.76 -1.80
C VAL A 77 -4.92 -25.09 -2.26
N LEU A 78 -5.17 -23.84 -1.87
CA LEU A 78 -6.28 -23.04 -2.38
C LEU A 78 -6.10 -22.67 -3.86
N LEU A 79 -4.89 -22.30 -4.28
CA LEU A 79 -4.57 -22.11 -5.70
C LEU A 79 -4.72 -23.42 -6.48
N ARG A 80 -4.26 -24.55 -5.92
CA ARG A 80 -4.43 -25.86 -6.52
C ARG A 80 -5.90 -26.26 -6.65
N SER A 81 -6.74 -25.94 -5.66
CA SER A 81 -8.18 -26.22 -5.73
C SER A 81 -8.88 -25.30 -6.74
N ARG A 82 -8.45 -24.04 -6.86
CA ARG A 82 -8.90 -23.10 -7.91
C ARG A 82 -8.57 -23.62 -9.31
N VAL A 83 -7.29 -23.96 -9.55
CA VAL A 83 -6.83 -24.52 -10.83
C VAL A 83 -7.56 -25.82 -11.16
N LEU A 84 -7.81 -26.68 -10.17
CA LEU A 84 -8.59 -27.91 -10.40
C LEU A 84 -10.04 -27.63 -10.81
N ARG A 85 -10.65 -26.56 -10.31
CA ARG A 85 -12.02 -26.13 -10.70
C ARG A 85 -12.05 -25.48 -12.08
N GLU A 86 -11.08 -24.64 -12.39
CA GLU A 86 -11.00 -23.91 -13.67
C GLU A 86 -10.53 -24.82 -14.82
N ASN A 87 -9.49 -25.62 -14.59
CA ASN A 87 -8.81 -26.45 -15.60
C ASN A 87 -9.09 -27.96 -15.46
N GLY A 88 -10.09 -28.36 -14.67
CA GLY A 88 -10.43 -29.77 -14.46
C GLY A 88 -10.91 -30.53 -15.71
N LYS A 89 -11.14 -29.84 -16.83
CA LYS A 89 -11.64 -30.40 -18.10
C LYS A 89 -10.57 -31.15 -18.90
N TYR A 90 -9.29 -30.86 -18.66
CA TYR A 90 -8.17 -31.43 -19.39
C TYR A 90 -7.65 -32.76 -18.83
N ILE A 91 -8.19 -33.22 -17.69
CA ILE A 91 -7.78 -34.47 -17.03
C ILE A 91 -8.86 -35.56 -17.15
N PRO A 92 -8.49 -36.85 -17.08
CA PRO A 92 -9.46 -37.94 -17.08
C PRO A 92 -10.49 -37.79 -15.95
N LYS A 93 -11.76 -38.11 -16.25
CA LYS A 93 -12.88 -37.97 -15.32
C LYS A 93 -12.64 -38.68 -13.98
N GLN A 94 -12.00 -39.84 -14.00
CA GLN A 94 -11.66 -40.61 -12.80
C GLN A 94 -10.67 -39.85 -11.90
N SER A 95 -9.60 -39.29 -12.48
CA SER A 95 -8.59 -38.51 -11.75
C SER A 95 -9.16 -37.21 -11.17
N PHE A 96 -10.09 -36.57 -11.87
CA PHE A 96 -10.81 -35.40 -11.35
C PHE A 96 -11.68 -35.78 -10.15
N THR A 97 -12.47 -36.84 -10.26
CA THR A 97 -13.36 -37.30 -9.17
C THR A 97 -12.56 -37.71 -7.93
N MET A 98 -11.42 -38.39 -8.09
CA MET A 98 -10.52 -38.73 -6.98
C MET A 98 -10.00 -37.48 -6.25
N ARG A 99 -9.54 -36.46 -7.00
CA ARG A 99 -9.05 -35.19 -6.42
C ARG A 99 -10.18 -34.37 -5.79
N LYS A 100 -11.36 -34.36 -6.40
CA LYS A 100 -12.57 -33.73 -5.83
C LYS A 100 -12.98 -34.41 -4.54
N HIS A 101 -12.93 -35.74 -4.50
CA HIS A 101 -13.24 -36.54 -3.32
C HIS A 101 -12.25 -36.25 -2.18
N TYR A 102 -10.95 -36.16 -2.46
CA TYR A 102 -9.93 -35.77 -1.47
C TYR A 102 -10.22 -34.42 -0.78
N PHE A 103 -10.70 -33.43 -1.53
CA PHE A 103 -11.03 -32.12 -0.97
C PHE A 103 -12.40 -32.07 -0.27
N ASN A 104 -13.41 -32.74 -0.82
CA ASN A 104 -14.82 -32.56 -0.42
C ASN A 104 -15.39 -33.70 0.44
N ASN A 105 -14.62 -34.75 0.74
CA ASN A 105 -15.12 -35.88 1.53
C ASN A 105 -15.70 -35.39 2.88
N THR A 106 -16.84 -35.96 3.25
CA THR A 106 -17.64 -35.54 4.41
C THR A 106 -16.93 -35.73 5.75
N GLU A 107 -16.09 -36.77 5.86
CA GLU A 107 -15.39 -37.17 7.09
C GLU A 107 -13.88 -36.94 7.01
N THR A 108 -13.29 -37.13 5.82
CA THR A 108 -11.83 -37.09 5.62
C THR A 108 -11.30 -35.92 4.81
N GLY A 109 -12.19 -35.04 4.33
CA GLY A 109 -11.82 -33.92 3.46
C GLY A 109 -10.82 -32.96 4.10
N PHE A 110 -9.80 -32.59 3.33
CA PHE A 110 -8.72 -31.69 3.76
C PHE A 110 -9.26 -30.38 4.39
N PHE A 111 -10.30 -29.77 3.80
CA PHE A 111 -10.88 -28.52 4.29
C PHE A 111 -11.71 -28.66 5.58
N LYS A 112 -12.17 -29.87 5.94
CA LYS A 112 -12.94 -30.11 7.16
C LYS A 112 -12.06 -30.43 8.36
N LYS A 113 -10.98 -31.19 8.14
CA LYS A 113 -10.01 -31.58 9.17
C LYS A 113 -9.10 -30.42 9.57
N VAL A 114 -8.64 -29.63 8.60
CA VAL A 114 -7.75 -28.48 8.84
C VAL A 114 -8.58 -27.25 9.24
N LYS A 115 -9.30 -27.32 10.36
CA LYS A 115 -9.85 -26.13 11.00
C LYS A 115 -8.74 -25.49 11.83
N ARG A 116 -8.09 -24.46 11.28
CA ARG A 116 -7.26 -23.58 12.09
C ARG A 116 -8.14 -23.01 13.22
N LYS A 117 -7.71 -23.13 14.47
CA LYS A 117 -8.18 -22.21 15.50
C LYS A 117 -7.62 -20.86 15.11
N VAL A 118 -8.43 -20.08 14.40
CA VAL A 118 -8.19 -18.65 14.22
C VAL A 118 -8.43 -18.06 15.60
N VAL A 119 -7.43 -18.13 16.47
CA VAL A 119 -7.34 -17.12 17.51
C VAL A 119 -7.27 -15.83 16.72
N PRO A 120 -8.25 -14.92 16.84
CA PRO A 120 -8.12 -13.59 16.27
C PRO A 120 -6.87 -13.03 16.95
N LYS A 121 -5.73 -13.04 16.24
CA LYS A 121 -4.53 -12.38 16.71
C LYS A 121 -4.96 -10.93 16.87
N ASN A 122 -5.03 -10.48 18.11
CA ASN A 122 -5.46 -9.14 18.40
C ASN A 122 -4.45 -8.21 17.74
N PRO A 123 -4.86 -7.31 16.83
CA PRO A 123 -3.94 -6.41 16.11
C PRO A 123 -3.17 -5.46 17.05
N MET A 124 -3.46 -5.48 18.35
CA MET A 124 -2.76 -4.77 19.41
C MET A 124 -1.38 -5.36 19.77
N THR A 125 -1.14 -6.66 19.56
CA THR A 125 0.12 -7.31 20.00
C THR A 125 1.17 -7.45 18.90
N ASP A 126 0.76 -7.50 17.64
CA ASP A 126 1.67 -7.59 16.50
C ASP A 126 1.93 -6.17 15.94
N SER A 127 2.69 -5.36 16.72
CA SER A 127 3.08 -3.99 16.35
C SER A 127 3.74 -3.90 14.97
N THR A 128 4.38 -4.98 14.49
CA THR A 128 5.10 -5.07 13.22
C THR A 128 4.18 -5.07 11.99
N MET A 129 3.04 -5.78 11.99
CA MET A 129 2.13 -5.79 10.84
C MET A 129 1.38 -4.46 10.66
N LEU A 130 0.99 -3.82 11.77
CA LEU A 130 0.36 -2.51 11.75
C LEU A 130 1.36 -1.42 11.30
N THR A 131 2.59 -1.45 11.81
CA THR A 131 3.64 -0.52 11.35
C THR A 131 3.96 -0.72 9.89
N ASP A 132 3.95 -1.94 9.34
CA ASP A 132 4.26 -2.17 7.94
C ASP A 132 3.19 -1.60 6.99
N MET A 133 1.90 -1.70 7.35
CA MET A 133 0.82 -1.10 6.56
C MET A 133 0.84 0.42 6.66
N MET A 134 1.06 0.97 7.86
CA MET A 134 1.20 2.40 8.08
C MET A 134 2.43 2.97 7.39
N LYS A 135 3.57 2.27 7.42
CA LYS A 135 4.83 2.67 6.77
C LYS A 135 4.69 2.71 5.26
N GLY A 136 3.93 1.80 4.66
CA GLY A 136 3.61 1.86 3.22
C GLY A 136 2.87 3.14 2.82
N ASN A 137 1.87 3.56 3.59
CA ASN A 137 1.15 4.80 3.30
C ASN A 137 1.96 6.06 3.69
N LEU A 138 2.68 6.00 4.81
CA LEU A 138 3.51 7.10 5.32
C LEU A 138 4.67 7.41 4.39
N THR A 139 5.35 6.41 3.84
CA THR A 139 6.47 6.61 2.89
C THR A 139 6.02 7.29 1.58
N ASN A 140 4.73 7.18 1.24
CA ASN A 140 4.15 7.87 0.09
C ASN A 140 3.75 9.31 0.40
N VAL A 141 3.19 9.56 1.59
CA VAL A 141 2.68 10.88 1.99
C VAL A 141 3.77 11.80 2.55
N LEU A 142 4.74 11.25 3.27
CA LEU A 142 5.78 12.01 3.97
C LEU A 142 6.61 12.90 3.03
N PRO A 143 7.08 12.42 1.85
CA PRO A 143 7.83 13.27 0.92
C PRO A 143 6.98 14.45 0.42
N MET A 144 5.69 14.23 0.19
CA MET A 144 4.77 15.29 -0.29
C MET A 144 4.61 16.40 0.77
N ILE A 145 4.49 16.03 2.05
CA ILE A 145 4.38 17.00 3.15
C ILE A 145 5.68 17.78 3.32
N VAL A 146 6.83 17.10 3.31
CA VAL A 146 8.15 17.74 3.49
C VAL A 146 8.42 18.75 2.37
N ILE A 147 8.15 18.36 1.12
CA ILE A 147 8.31 19.24 -0.04
C ILE A 147 7.34 20.43 0.05
N GLY A 148 6.07 20.18 0.37
CA GLY A 148 5.07 21.26 0.51
C GLY A 148 5.41 22.26 1.62
N GLY A 149 5.90 21.76 2.76
CA GLY A 149 6.36 22.60 3.87
C GLY A 149 7.62 23.41 3.53
N TRP A 150 8.58 22.78 2.85
CA TRP A 150 9.81 23.45 2.40
C TRP A 150 9.52 24.53 1.35
N ILE A 151 8.64 24.26 0.36
CA ILE A 151 8.22 25.24 -0.64
C ILE A 151 7.51 26.42 0.05
N ASN A 152 6.61 26.14 0.99
CA ASN A 152 5.89 27.18 1.74
C ASN A 152 6.84 28.04 2.60
N TRP A 153 7.92 27.46 3.14
CA TRP A 153 8.94 28.22 3.88
C TRP A 153 9.85 29.04 2.96
N ALA A 154 10.38 28.43 1.89
CA ALA A 154 11.37 29.05 1.00
C ALA A 154 10.78 30.08 0.03
N PHE A 155 9.50 29.93 -0.33
CA PHE A 155 8.81 30.74 -1.34
C PHE A 155 7.53 31.39 -0.79
N SER A 156 7.61 31.95 0.42
CA SER A 156 6.52 32.75 1.01
C SER A 156 6.62 34.22 0.61
N GLY A 157 5.47 34.91 0.55
CA GLY A 157 5.43 36.37 0.43
C GLY A 157 5.30 36.95 -0.98
N PHE A 158 5.11 36.13 -2.01
CA PHE A 158 4.88 36.59 -3.38
C PHE A 158 3.90 35.70 -4.16
N VAL A 159 3.26 36.28 -5.16
CA VAL A 159 2.32 35.60 -6.08
C VAL A 159 3.11 34.93 -7.21
N ILE A 160 2.80 33.67 -7.52
CA ILE A 160 3.59 32.88 -8.48
C ILE A 160 2.90 32.86 -9.85
N THR A 161 1.64 32.43 -9.91
CA THR A 161 0.88 32.28 -11.16
C THR A 161 -0.61 32.30 -10.89
N LYS A 162 -1.37 32.99 -11.74
CA LYS A 162 -2.83 32.93 -11.76
C LYS A 162 -3.32 31.58 -12.30
N VAL A 163 -4.20 30.94 -11.55
CA VAL A 163 -4.84 29.68 -11.93
C VAL A 163 -6.02 29.96 -12.88
N PRO A 164 -6.20 29.22 -14.00
CA PRO A 164 -7.20 29.55 -15.04
C PRO A 164 -8.64 29.14 -14.67
N PHE A 165 -8.87 28.60 -13.48
CA PHE A 165 -10.21 28.27 -12.96
C PHE A 165 -10.56 29.17 -11.78
N PRO A 166 -11.84 29.52 -11.58
CA PRO A 166 -12.26 30.35 -10.45
C PRO A 166 -12.21 29.54 -9.14
N LEU A 167 -11.55 30.06 -8.11
CA LEU A 167 -11.49 29.45 -6.78
C LEU A 167 -12.40 30.19 -5.79
N THR A 168 -12.92 29.45 -4.79
CA THR A 168 -13.71 30.06 -3.71
C THR A 168 -12.79 30.77 -2.70
N LEU A 169 -13.30 31.84 -2.09
CA LEU A 169 -12.56 32.68 -1.13
C LEU A 169 -12.04 31.92 0.10
N ARG A 170 -12.58 30.72 0.40
CA ARG A 170 -12.14 29.87 1.52
C ARG A 170 -10.80 29.19 1.27
N PHE A 171 -10.37 29.06 0.02
CA PHE A 171 -9.04 28.53 -0.33
C PHE A 171 -7.94 29.58 -0.25
N LYS A 172 -8.30 30.86 -0.15
CA LYS A 172 -7.37 31.98 -0.06
C LYS A 172 -6.31 31.84 1.05
N PRO A 173 -6.66 31.59 2.33
CA PRO A 173 -5.65 31.40 3.39
C PRO A 173 -4.80 30.13 3.24
N MET A 174 -5.22 29.18 2.39
CA MET A 174 -4.44 27.96 2.11
C MET A 174 -3.41 28.18 1.01
N LEU A 175 -3.74 28.99 -0.01
CA LEU A 175 -2.90 29.20 -1.20
C LEU A 175 -2.02 30.45 -1.11
N GLN A 176 -2.52 31.51 -0.48
CA GLN A 176 -1.83 32.81 -0.36
C GLN A 176 -1.20 32.99 1.02
N ARG A 177 -0.48 31.97 1.50
CA ARG A 177 0.25 32.08 2.77
C ARG A 177 1.38 33.09 2.62
N GLY A 178 1.35 34.15 3.45
CA GLY A 178 2.35 35.22 3.45
C GLY A 178 1.97 36.47 2.66
N ILE A 179 0.73 36.57 2.15
CA ILE A 179 0.23 37.76 1.45
C ILE A 179 -0.97 38.33 2.22
N ASP A 180 -0.87 39.58 2.69
CA ASP A 180 -1.89 40.18 3.57
C ASP A 180 -2.97 40.99 2.82
N LEU A 181 -3.10 40.79 1.50
CA LEU A 181 -4.07 41.52 0.67
C LEU A 181 -5.45 40.84 0.68
N LEU A 182 -6.33 41.30 1.58
CA LEU A 182 -7.72 40.83 1.71
C LEU A 182 -8.57 41.03 0.44
N SER A 183 -8.22 41.98 -0.42
CA SER A 183 -8.95 42.30 -1.67
C SER A 183 -8.53 41.47 -2.89
N LEU A 184 -7.40 40.76 -2.84
CA LEU A 184 -6.92 39.96 -3.97
C LEU A 184 -7.81 38.73 -4.20
N ASP A 185 -8.09 38.39 -5.45
CA ASP A 185 -8.89 37.19 -5.76
C ASP A 185 -8.12 35.91 -5.40
N ALA A 186 -8.84 34.82 -5.08
CA ALA A 186 -8.25 33.55 -4.64
C ALA A 186 -7.58 32.76 -5.79
N SER A 187 -7.74 33.22 -7.03
CA SER A 187 -7.11 32.64 -8.23
C SER A 187 -5.66 33.07 -8.43
N TRP A 188 -5.18 34.08 -7.70
CA TRP A 188 -3.81 34.59 -7.74
C TRP A 188 -2.87 33.80 -6.82
#